data_AF-A0A969JWU4-F1
#
_entry.id   AF-A0A969JWU4-F1
#
_cell.length_a   1.000
_cell.length_b   1.000
_cell.length_c   1.000
_cell.angle_alpha   90.00
_cell.angle_beta   90.00
_cell.angle_gamma   90.00
#
_symmetry.space_group_name_H-M   'P 1'
#
loop_
_entity.id
_entity.type
_entity.pdbx_description
1 polymer ?
#
loop_
_entity_poly.entity_id
_entity_poly.type
_entity_poly.pdbx_seq_one_letter_code
_entity_poly.pdbx_strand_id
1 'polypeptide(L)'
;MLFSGLKVLDIATVIAAPVAATMLADFGADVIKVEQPGEGDLLRVLSAIPTTPDAPGNWFWQMDGRNKRSITLNLKSADAMAVLHELIGECDVFITNQPLPVRRSLKLTYDDIKALNPGMIYASLTAYGEDGPGKDGKGFDLVAYWARSGLMDLVRDSNGIPSQALPGMGDHPTAVALYASIVTALLHRERTGEGAMVHTSLLANGLWSAASIAQGGFAGGDIQAYRDRNAVPSVIGRVYRTADARFLQFTMVRNEAELQRLLAVVGLDALGGDPRFQTPESRLSIARRCQI
;
A
#
# COMPACT_ATOMS: atom_id res chain seq x y z
N MET A 1 -5.85 25.76 5.29
CA MET A 1 -5.59 24.54 4.49
C MET A 1 -6.92 23.88 4.14
N LEU A 2 -6.95 22.88 3.26
CA LEU A 2 -8.18 22.30 2.69
C LEU A 2 -9.15 21.73 3.74
N PHE A 3 -8.64 21.01 4.74
CA PHE A 3 -9.44 20.35 5.78
C PHE A 3 -9.47 21.12 7.11
N SER A 4 -9.29 22.44 7.07
CA SER A 4 -9.39 23.27 8.27
C SER A 4 -10.76 23.11 8.92
N GLY A 5 -10.78 22.68 10.19
CA GLY A 5 -12.01 22.42 10.95
C GLY A 5 -12.51 20.97 10.89
N LEU A 6 -11.93 20.12 10.03
CA LEU A 6 -12.24 18.68 10.00
C LEU A 6 -11.62 17.99 11.21
N LYS A 7 -12.43 17.32 12.04
CA LYS A 7 -11.97 16.56 13.20
C LYS A 7 -11.80 15.08 12.85
N VAL A 8 -10.63 14.50 13.08
CA VAL A 8 -10.33 13.09 12.78
C VAL A 8 -9.89 12.38 14.04
N LEU A 9 -10.52 11.23 14.32
CA LEU A 9 -10.16 10.33 15.40
C LEU A 9 -9.48 9.08 14.83
N ASP A 10 -8.17 8.97 15.01
CA ASP A 10 -7.33 7.87 14.54
C ASP A 10 -7.08 6.88 15.69
N ILE A 11 -7.80 5.75 15.69
CA ILE A 11 -7.57 4.64 16.63
C ILE A 11 -6.80 3.47 15.99
N ALA A 12 -6.36 3.66 14.75
CA ALA A 12 -5.61 2.65 14.02
C ALA A 12 -4.16 2.58 14.49
N THR A 13 -3.44 1.51 14.16
CA THR A 13 -2.04 1.33 14.57
C THR A 13 -1.11 1.06 13.40
N VAL A 14 0.20 1.27 13.61
CA VAL A 14 1.26 0.99 12.63
C VAL A 14 1.19 1.97 11.44
N ILE A 15 1.03 1.51 10.20
CA ILE A 15 1.26 2.34 8.99
C ILE A 15 -0.05 2.53 8.19
N ALA A 16 -0.66 1.48 7.66
CA ALA A 16 -1.67 1.58 6.59
C ALA A 16 -2.83 2.57 6.86
N ALA A 17 -3.62 2.34 7.90
CA ALA A 17 -4.73 3.25 8.24
C ALA A 17 -4.24 4.58 8.85
N PRO A 18 -3.27 4.58 9.79
CA PRO A 18 -2.76 5.84 10.35
C PRO A 18 -2.22 6.81 9.30
N VAL A 19 -1.58 6.34 8.23
CA VAL A 19 -1.05 7.21 7.17
C VAL A 19 -2.17 7.98 6.45
N ALA A 20 -3.38 7.39 6.30
CA ALA A 20 -4.52 8.12 5.75
C ALA A 20 -4.93 9.30 6.65
N ALA A 21 -4.87 9.12 7.97
CA ALA A 21 -5.08 10.21 8.93
C ALA A 21 -3.98 11.28 8.84
N THR A 22 -2.74 10.87 8.63
CA THR A 22 -1.59 11.78 8.44
C THR A 22 -1.76 12.63 7.19
N MET A 23 -2.23 12.05 6.08
CA MET A 23 -2.55 12.80 4.86
C MET A 23 -3.64 13.85 5.12
N LEU A 24 -4.70 13.52 5.88
CA LEU A 24 -5.71 14.51 6.27
C LEU A 24 -5.09 15.63 7.14
N ALA A 25 -4.21 15.28 8.08
CA ALA A 25 -3.50 16.24 8.94
C ALA A 25 -2.61 17.19 8.14
N ASP A 26 -1.88 16.68 7.14
CA ASP A 26 -1.03 17.49 6.24
C ASP A 26 -1.83 18.54 5.46
N PHE A 27 -3.11 18.26 5.20
CA PHE A 27 -4.04 19.18 4.56
C PHE A 27 -4.90 19.97 5.58
N GLY A 28 -4.55 19.93 6.86
CA GLY A 28 -5.05 20.81 7.91
C GLY A 28 -6.19 20.28 8.78
N ALA A 29 -6.49 18.97 8.72
CA ALA A 29 -7.42 18.35 9.66
C ALA A 29 -6.83 18.31 11.07
N ASP A 30 -7.68 18.45 12.09
CA ASP A 30 -7.30 18.23 13.48
C ASP A 30 -7.40 16.74 13.80
N VAL A 31 -6.25 16.08 13.88
CA VAL A 31 -6.17 14.63 14.05
C VAL A 31 -5.76 14.29 15.48
N ILE A 32 -6.62 13.56 16.18
CA ILE A 32 -6.35 12.97 17.49
C ILE A 32 -6.05 11.49 17.28
N LYS A 33 -4.80 11.10 17.56
CA LYS A 33 -4.36 9.71 17.65
C LYS A 33 -4.68 9.16 19.04
N VAL A 34 -5.41 8.05 19.10
CA VAL A 34 -5.62 7.27 20.32
C VAL A 34 -4.56 6.17 20.40
N GLU A 35 -3.91 6.05 21.56
CA GLU A 35 -2.84 5.09 21.78
C GLU A 35 -3.00 4.35 23.11
N GLN A 36 -2.30 3.21 23.25
CA GLN A 36 -2.28 2.49 24.52
C GLN A 36 -1.41 3.23 25.55
N PRO A 37 -1.87 3.39 26.80
CA PRO A 37 -1.03 3.96 27.86
C PRO A 37 0.27 3.17 28.06
N GLY A 38 1.39 3.87 28.22
CA GLY A 38 2.72 3.29 28.48
C GLY A 38 3.43 2.72 27.25
N GLU A 39 2.69 2.10 26.32
CA GLU A 39 3.26 1.47 25.12
C GLU A 39 3.20 2.37 23.87
N GLY A 40 2.11 3.13 23.73
CA GLY A 40 1.86 3.92 22.53
C GLY A 40 1.50 3.06 21.32
N ASP A 41 1.70 3.61 20.12
CA ASP A 41 1.69 2.86 18.86
C ASP A 41 2.97 2.04 18.66
N LEU A 42 2.87 0.81 18.13
CA LEU A 42 4.04 -0.01 17.78
C LEU A 42 4.98 0.71 16.80
N LEU A 43 4.44 1.60 15.95
CA LEU A 43 5.25 2.44 15.06
C LEU A 43 6.33 3.23 15.82
N ARG A 44 6.07 3.59 17.09
CA ARG A 44 7.00 4.38 17.91
C ARG A 44 8.33 3.67 18.20
N VAL A 45 8.38 2.35 18.05
CA VAL A 45 9.60 1.57 18.33
C VAL A 45 10.18 0.92 17.07
N LEU A 46 9.53 1.04 15.91
CA LEU A 46 10.01 0.40 14.68
C LEU A 46 11.37 0.93 14.22
N SER A 47 11.72 2.18 14.53
CA SER A 47 13.04 2.74 14.19
C SER A 47 14.19 2.11 14.98
N ALA A 48 13.89 1.36 16.05
CA ALA A 48 14.88 0.73 16.94
C ALA A 48 15.09 -0.77 16.63
N ILE A 49 14.44 -1.33 15.62
CA ILE A 49 14.60 -2.75 15.28
C ILE A 49 15.87 -2.96 14.43
N PRO A 50 16.63 -4.06 14.63
CA PRO A 50 17.92 -4.28 13.95
C PRO A 50 17.86 -4.35 12.42
N THR A 51 16.68 -4.58 11.85
CA THR A 51 16.47 -4.71 10.40
C THR A 51 16.15 -3.37 9.71
N THR A 52 16.35 -2.25 10.41
CA THR A 52 16.10 -0.90 9.89
C THR A 52 17.38 -0.06 9.92
N PRO A 53 17.47 1.04 9.16
CA PRO A 53 18.65 1.90 9.19
C PRO A 53 19.03 2.34 10.61
N ASP A 54 20.30 2.16 10.95
CA ASP A 54 20.88 2.60 12.23
C ASP A 54 21.02 4.12 12.25
N ALA A 55 19.98 4.79 12.72
CA ALA A 55 19.93 6.24 12.85
C ALA A 55 19.18 6.63 14.14
N PRO A 56 19.63 7.67 14.85
CA PRO A 56 18.95 8.14 16.04
C PRO A 56 17.58 8.74 15.70
N GLY A 57 16.66 8.64 16.66
CA GLY A 57 15.32 9.22 16.54
C GLY A 57 14.26 8.23 16.04
N ASN A 58 13.02 8.70 16.03
CA ASN A 58 11.86 7.89 15.70
C ASN A 58 11.34 8.23 14.30
N TRP A 59 12.16 7.96 13.29
CA TRP A 59 11.94 8.44 11.92
C TRP A 59 10.72 7.77 11.25
N PHE A 60 10.36 6.54 11.62
CA PHE A 60 9.06 5.97 11.24
C PHE A 60 7.89 6.79 11.78
N TRP A 61 7.90 7.15 13.07
CA TRP A 61 6.85 8.00 13.64
C TRP A 61 6.87 9.43 13.06
N GLN A 62 8.05 9.99 12.80
CA GLN A 62 8.16 11.32 12.18
C GLN A 62 7.56 11.34 10.77
N MET A 63 7.67 10.22 10.04
CA MET A 63 6.96 10.08 8.77
C MET A 63 5.46 9.89 9.04
N ASP A 64 5.04 8.78 9.65
CA ASP A 64 3.63 8.36 9.58
C ASP A 64 2.75 8.89 10.72
N GLY A 65 3.33 9.56 11.72
CA GLY A 65 2.65 10.12 12.88
C GLY A 65 2.68 11.65 12.97
N ARG A 66 3.30 12.35 12.00
CA ARG A 66 3.40 13.82 11.99
C ARG A 66 2.03 14.51 12.01
N ASN A 67 2.01 15.76 12.47
CA ASN A 67 0.84 16.65 12.50
C ASN A 67 -0.35 16.16 13.36
N LYS A 68 -0.22 15.01 14.05
CA LYS A 68 -1.25 14.48 14.96
C LYS A 68 -1.01 14.93 16.39
N ARG A 69 -2.10 15.19 17.12
CA ARG A 69 -2.10 15.22 18.59
C ARG A 69 -2.33 13.80 19.09
N SER A 70 -1.83 13.46 20.27
CA SER A 70 -1.95 12.11 20.83
C SER A 70 -2.62 12.14 22.20
N ILE A 71 -3.48 11.16 22.46
CA ILE A 71 -4.05 10.84 23.76
C ILE A 71 -3.93 9.34 24.01
N THR A 72 -3.64 8.94 25.23
CA THR A 72 -3.63 7.54 25.62
C THR A 72 -4.95 7.13 26.26
N LEU A 73 -5.60 6.08 25.75
CA LEU A 73 -6.84 5.53 26.29
C LEU A 73 -6.72 4.01 26.40
N ASN A 74 -6.93 3.45 27.60
CA ASN A 74 -7.07 2.01 27.76
C ASN A 74 -8.50 1.59 27.38
N LEU A 75 -8.69 1.11 26.16
CA LEU A 75 -10.01 0.75 25.62
C LEU A 75 -10.71 -0.42 26.34
N LYS A 76 -10.06 -1.04 27.34
CA LYS A 76 -10.69 -2.02 28.24
C LYS A 76 -11.35 -1.38 29.46
N SER A 77 -11.09 -0.10 29.72
CA SER A 77 -11.68 0.66 30.83
C SER A 77 -12.99 1.31 30.39
N ALA A 78 -14.02 1.21 31.22
CA ALA A 78 -15.31 1.86 30.98
C ALA A 78 -15.19 3.38 30.88
N ASP A 79 -14.37 4.00 31.74
CA ASP A 79 -14.17 5.45 31.74
C ASP A 79 -13.46 5.93 30.46
N ALA A 80 -12.47 5.16 29.99
CA ALA A 80 -11.78 5.47 28.74
C ALA A 80 -12.70 5.28 27.52
N MET A 81 -13.61 4.29 27.57
CA MET A 81 -14.63 4.11 26.54
C MET A 81 -15.65 5.24 26.53
N ALA A 82 -16.02 5.80 27.69
CA ALA A 82 -16.88 6.98 27.76
C ALA A 82 -16.22 8.19 27.07
N VAL A 83 -14.94 8.45 27.37
CA VAL A 83 -14.16 9.50 26.67
C VAL A 83 -14.08 9.23 25.17
N LEU A 84 -13.84 7.99 24.75
CA LEU A 84 -13.80 7.63 23.34
C LEU A 84 -15.15 7.90 22.65
N HIS A 85 -16.27 7.57 23.30
CA HIS A 85 -17.61 7.83 22.76
C HIS A 85 -17.90 9.33 22.61
N GLU A 86 -17.47 10.16 23.57
CA GLU A 86 -17.56 11.63 23.44
C GLU A 86 -16.76 12.12 22.22
N LEU A 87 -15.52 11.64 22.06
CA LEU A 87 -14.70 11.99 20.89
C LEU A 87 -15.32 11.53 19.57
N ILE A 88 -15.95 10.34 19.54
CA ILE A 88 -16.70 9.83 18.37
C ILE A 88 -17.88 10.75 18.05
N GLY A 89 -18.62 11.19 19.07
CA GLY A 89 -19.75 12.11 18.95
C GLY A 89 -19.40 13.45 18.29
N GLU A 90 -18.13 13.86 18.38
CA GLU A 90 -17.65 15.13 17.83
C GLU A 90 -16.81 15.02 16.56
N CYS A 91 -16.31 13.83 16.20
CA CYS A 91 -15.41 13.69 15.05
C CYS A 91 -16.17 13.66 13.71
N ASP A 92 -15.51 14.09 12.64
CA ASP A 92 -16.02 13.92 11.27
C ASP A 92 -15.63 12.57 10.69
N VAL A 93 -14.45 12.08 11.04
CA VAL A 93 -13.87 10.85 10.50
C VAL A 93 -13.32 10.01 11.65
N PHE A 94 -13.76 8.75 11.72
CA PHE A 94 -13.22 7.74 12.63
C PHE A 94 -12.41 6.72 11.82
N ILE A 95 -11.13 6.55 12.14
CA ILE A 95 -10.22 5.68 11.38
C ILE A 95 -9.78 4.50 12.25
N THR A 96 -9.90 3.28 11.72
CA THR A 96 -9.47 2.05 12.40
C THR A 96 -8.85 1.03 11.44
N ASN A 97 -7.93 0.23 11.95
CA ASN A 97 -7.48 -1.02 11.33
C ASN A 97 -7.54 -2.21 12.29
N GLN A 98 -8.28 -2.04 13.40
CA GLN A 98 -8.43 -3.11 14.38
C GLN A 98 -9.16 -4.30 13.74
N PRO A 99 -8.68 -5.55 13.93
CA PRO A 99 -9.36 -6.73 13.40
C PRO A 99 -10.84 -6.75 13.82
N LEU A 100 -11.72 -7.22 12.92
CA LEU A 100 -13.17 -7.22 13.17
C LEU A 100 -13.57 -7.89 14.51
N PRO A 101 -12.96 -9.00 14.96
CA PRO A 101 -13.23 -9.57 16.28
C PRO A 101 -12.92 -8.63 17.44
N VAL A 102 -11.85 -7.82 17.32
CA VAL A 102 -11.48 -6.83 18.36
C VAL A 102 -12.52 -5.72 18.40
N ARG A 103 -12.94 -5.20 17.24
CA ARG A 103 -13.98 -4.17 17.15
C ARG A 103 -15.31 -4.64 17.74
N ARG A 104 -15.74 -5.86 17.42
CA ARG A 104 -16.95 -6.46 18.03
C ARG A 104 -16.82 -6.59 19.55
N SER A 105 -15.67 -7.06 20.05
CA SER A 105 -15.42 -7.19 21.49
C SER A 105 -15.46 -5.85 22.21
N LEU A 106 -15.04 -4.77 21.56
CA LEU A 106 -15.03 -3.41 22.11
C LEU A 106 -16.32 -2.62 21.82
N LYS A 107 -17.25 -3.18 21.04
CA LYS A 107 -18.45 -2.50 20.51
C LYS A 107 -18.09 -1.23 19.72
N LEU A 108 -17.10 -1.35 18.84
CA LEU A 108 -16.58 -0.28 17.98
C LEU A 108 -16.76 -0.60 16.48
N THR A 109 -17.69 -1.49 16.12
CA THR A 109 -18.08 -1.64 14.71
C THR A 109 -18.89 -0.42 14.27
N TYR A 110 -19.02 -0.20 12.96
CA TYR A 110 -19.82 0.90 12.44
C TYR A 110 -21.25 0.90 12.99
N ASP A 111 -21.90 -0.27 13.04
CA ASP A 111 -23.26 -0.39 13.56
C ASP A 111 -23.37 -0.10 15.06
N ASP A 112 -22.31 -0.37 15.85
CA ASP A 112 -22.30 -0.09 17.28
C ASP A 112 -22.25 1.43 17.57
N ILE A 113 -21.52 2.20 16.75
CA ILE A 113 -21.21 3.61 17.06
C ILE A 113 -21.87 4.64 16.16
N LYS A 114 -22.49 4.24 15.03
CA LYS A 114 -23.17 5.19 14.12
C LYS A 114 -24.27 6.03 14.78
N ALA A 115 -24.91 5.49 15.83
CA ALA A 115 -25.95 6.21 16.57
C ALA A 115 -25.39 7.36 17.42
N LEU A 116 -24.10 7.31 17.78
CA LEU A 116 -23.43 8.40 18.49
C LEU A 116 -23.20 9.60 17.56
N ASN A 117 -23.00 9.34 16.27
CA ASN A 117 -22.76 10.36 15.26
C ASN A 117 -23.18 9.86 13.85
N PRO A 118 -24.42 10.14 13.41
CA PRO A 118 -24.92 9.72 12.11
C PRO A 118 -24.20 10.37 10.90
N GLY A 119 -23.51 11.50 11.12
CA GLY A 119 -22.74 12.22 10.10
C GLY A 119 -21.28 11.78 9.99
N MET A 120 -20.85 10.81 10.80
CA MET A 120 -19.48 10.32 10.82
C MET A 120 -19.13 9.54 9.55
N ILE A 121 -17.91 9.74 9.05
CA ILE A 121 -17.28 8.81 8.10
C ILE A 121 -16.49 7.77 8.90
N TYR A 122 -16.98 6.54 8.93
CA TYR A 122 -16.27 5.41 9.52
C TYR A 122 -15.36 4.79 8.47
N ALA A 123 -14.05 4.86 8.68
CA ALA A 123 -13.05 4.40 7.73
C ALA A 123 -12.29 3.21 8.31
N SER A 124 -12.36 2.08 7.61
CA SER A 124 -11.68 0.85 8.01
C SER A 124 -10.70 0.34 6.97
N LEU A 125 -9.51 -0.07 7.41
CA LEU A 125 -8.54 -0.75 6.57
C LEU A 125 -7.98 -1.95 7.30
N THR A 126 -8.33 -3.15 6.87
CA THR A 126 -7.83 -4.41 7.45
C THR A 126 -6.99 -5.20 6.46
N ALA A 127 -6.38 -6.30 6.90
CA ALA A 127 -5.60 -7.16 6.00
C ALA A 127 -6.43 -7.71 4.84
N TYR A 128 -7.67 -8.14 5.12
CA TYR A 128 -8.47 -8.92 4.18
C TYR A 128 -9.86 -8.32 3.87
N GLY A 129 -10.19 -7.16 4.45
CA GLY A 129 -11.46 -6.45 4.23
C GLY A 129 -12.49 -6.71 5.32
N GLU A 130 -13.67 -6.11 5.14
CA GLU A 130 -14.82 -6.23 6.05
C GLU A 130 -15.69 -7.47 5.76
N ASP A 131 -15.54 -8.04 4.56
CA ASP A 131 -16.38 -9.10 4.04
C ASP A 131 -15.58 -10.33 3.58
N GLY A 132 -16.32 -11.40 3.32
CA GLY A 132 -15.76 -12.65 2.82
C GLY A 132 -15.09 -13.52 3.89
N PRO A 133 -14.54 -14.68 3.49
CA PRO A 133 -14.07 -15.70 4.42
C PRO A 133 -12.83 -15.28 5.23
N GLY A 134 -12.08 -14.27 4.77
CA GLY A 134 -10.85 -13.81 5.42
C GLY A 134 -11.03 -12.66 6.42
N LYS A 135 -12.22 -12.08 6.55
CA LYS A 135 -12.45 -10.80 7.26
C LYS A 135 -12.04 -10.76 8.73
N ASP A 136 -12.09 -11.90 9.42
CA ASP A 136 -11.71 -12.01 10.83
C ASP A 136 -10.20 -12.28 11.01
N GLY A 137 -9.47 -12.46 9.91
CA GLY A 137 -8.05 -12.75 9.90
C GLY A 137 -7.18 -11.53 10.20
N LYS A 138 -6.05 -11.76 10.88
CA LYS A 138 -4.98 -10.78 11.06
C LYS A 138 -3.96 -10.91 9.92
N GLY A 139 -3.34 -9.80 9.55
CA GLY A 139 -2.29 -9.79 8.54
C GLY A 139 -1.55 -8.47 8.53
N PHE A 140 -0.28 -8.53 8.16
CA PHE A 140 0.56 -7.38 7.86
C PHE A 140 0.75 -7.26 6.35
N ASP A 141 1.29 -6.13 5.92
CA ASP A 141 1.66 -5.82 4.54
C ASP A 141 2.29 -6.99 3.79
N LEU A 142 3.38 -7.55 4.35
CA LEU A 142 4.15 -8.64 3.74
C LEU A 142 3.32 -9.89 3.45
N VAL A 143 2.31 -10.18 4.29
CA VAL A 143 1.48 -11.37 4.14
C VAL A 143 0.28 -11.08 3.25
N ALA A 144 -0.45 -10.00 3.53
CA ALA A 144 -1.73 -9.73 2.87
C ALA A 144 -1.57 -9.02 1.52
N TYR A 145 -0.80 -7.93 1.50
CA TYR A 145 -0.56 -7.15 0.27
C TYR A 145 0.49 -7.81 -0.60
N TRP A 146 1.64 -8.23 -0.06
CA TRP A 146 2.75 -8.72 -0.89
C TRP A 146 2.59 -10.18 -1.29
N ALA A 147 2.49 -11.10 -0.32
CA ALA A 147 2.44 -12.53 -0.62
C ALA A 147 1.08 -12.98 -1.16
N ARG A 148 -0.01 -12.76 -0.40
CA ARG A 148 -1.32 -13.36 -0.70
C ARG A 148 -2.02 -12.74 -1.92
N SER A 149 -1.67 -11.53 -2.32
CA SER A 149 -2.19 -10.92 -3.56
C SER A 149 -1.60 -11.54 -4.83
N GLY A 150 -0.51 -12.31 -4.71
CA GLY A 150 0.25 -12.84 -5.84
C GLY A 150 1.40 -11.95 -6.30
N LEU A 151 1.54 -10.72 -5.79
CA LEU A 151 2.63 -9.80 -6.19
C LEU A 151 4.03 -10.41 -5.96
N MET A 152 4.25 -11.01 -4.79
CA MET A 152 5.51 -11.68 -4.46
C MET A 152 5.90 -12.74 -5.49
N ASP A 153 4.90 -13.47 -6.01
CA ASP A 153 5.11 -14.48 -7.04
C ASP A 153 5.26 -13.87 -8.43
N LEU A 154 4.51 -12.82 -8.77
CA LEU A 154 4.56 -12.16 -10.08
C LEU A 154 5.84 -11.36 -10.33
N VAL A 155 6.46 -10.81 -9.28
CA VAL A 155 7.64 -9.92 -9.41
C VAL A 155 8.97 -10.70 -9.35
N ARG A 156 8.98 -11.95 -8.87
CA ARG A 156 10.22 -12.72 -8.77
C ARG A 156 10.74 -13.17 -10.14
N ASP A 157 12.06 -13.31 -10.23
CA ASP A 157 12.71 -14.01 -11.34
C ASP A 157 12.17 -15.44 -11.47
N SER A 158 12.01 -15.94 -12.70
CA SER A 158 11.35 -17.24 -12.94
C SER A 158 11.97 -18.41 -12.18
N ASN A 159 13.30 -18.41 -12.02
CA ASN A 159 14.04 -19.41 -11.27
C ASN A 159 14.50 -18.94 -9.89
N GLY A 160 14.19 -17.70 -9.51
CA GLY A 160 14.57 -17.10 -8.24
C GLY A 160 13.58 -17.42 -7.13
N ILE A 161 14.08 -17.41 -5.89
CA ILE A 161 13.20 -17.35 -4.72
C ILE A 161 12.53 -15.97 -4.66
N PRO A 162 11.27 -15.87 -4.21
CA PRO A 162 10.63 -14.57 -4.10
C PRO A 162 11.31 -13.69 -3.05
N SER A 163 11.48 -12.40 -3.37
CA SER A 163 12.09 -11.42 -2.47
C SER A 163 11.09 -10.86 -1.46
N GLN A 164 11.59 -10.39 -0.32
CA GLN A 164 10.79 -9.63 0.63
C GLN A 164 10.57 -8.20 0.12
N ALA A 165 9.40 -7.67 0.40
CA ALA A 165 9.10 -6.26 0.17
C ALA A 165 9.73 -5.37 1.26
N LEU A 166 9.84 -4.08 0.96
CA LEU A 166 10.21 -3.08 1.97
C LEU A 166 9.10 -2.93 3.02
N PRO A 167 9.43 -2.57 4.27
CA PRO A 167 8.42 -2.25 5.28
C PRO A 167 7.46 -1.16 4.78
N GLY A 168 6.16 -1.43 4.89
CA GLY A 168 5.11 -0.51 4.48
C GLY A 168 4.96 -0.31 2.98
N MET A 169 5.57 -1.16 2.13
CA MET A 169 5.53 -1.02 0.67
C MET A 169 4.10 -1.04 0.13
N GLY A 170 3.23 -1.90 0.68
CA GLY A 170 1.81 -1.90 0.36
C GLY A 170 0.95 -1.08 1.32
N ASP A 171 1.39 -0.86 2.56
CA ASP A 171 0.66 -0.05 3.54
C ASP A 171 0.44 1.39 3.03
N HIS A 172 1.48 2.07 2.54
CA HIS A 172 1.40 3.45 2.06
C HIS A 172 0.44 3.63 0.87
N PRO A 173 0.53 2.87 -0.23
CA PRO A 173 -0.44 3.00 -1.32
C PRO A 173 -1.86 2.60 -0.90
N THR A 174 -2.02 1.62 0.02
CA THR A 174 -3.34 1.28 0.58
C THR A 174 -3.90 2.44 1.41
N ALA A 175 -3.05 3.18 2.12
CA ALA A 175 -3.43 4.39 2.85
C ALA A 175 -3.99 5.47 1.91
N VAL A 176 -3.39 5.64 0.73
CA VAL A 176 -3.88 6.58 -0.30
C VAL A 176 -5.28 6.16 -0.78
N ALA A 177 -5.54 4.86 -0.97
CA ALA A 177 -6.86 4.37 -1.31
C ALA A 177 -7.89 4.67 -0.22
N LEU A 178 -7.54 4.44 1.06
CA LEU A 178 -8.42 4.78 2.19
C LEU A 178 -8.68 6.29 2.29
N TYR A 179 -7.64 7.11 2.14
CA TYR A 179 -7.76 8.57 2.07
C TYR A 179 -8.73 8.99 0.97
N ALA A 180 -8.59 8.43 -0.24
CA ALA A 180 -9.49 8.71 -1.35
C ALA A 180 -10.94 8.30 -1.04
N SER A 181 -11.15 7.15 -0.37
CA SER A 181 -12.48 6.73 0.08
C SER A 181 -13.07 7.70 1.12
N ILE A 182 -12.27 8.16 2.09
CA ILE A 182 -12.69 9.14 3.09
C ILE A 182 -13.12 10.45 2.41
N VAL A 183 -12.29 11.01 1.54
CA VAL A 183 -12.60 12.27 0.83
C VAL A 183 -13.84 12.12 -0.05
N THR A 184 -14.01 10.97 -0.71
CA THR A 184 -15.22 10.67 -1.49
C THR A 184 -16.46 10.62 -0.60
N ALA A 185 -16.35 10.02 0.59
CA ALA A 185 -17.45 9.97 1.55
C ALA A 185 -17.76 11.33 2.19
N LEU A 186 -16.76 12.18 2.41
CA LEU A 186 -16.97 13.57 2.83
C LEU A 186 -17.72 14.37 1.76
N LEU A 187 -17.39 14.18 0.47
CA LEU A 187 -18.15 14.78 -0.63
C LEU A 187 -19.58 14.24 -0.71
N HIS A 188 -19.78 12.93 -0.46
CA HIS A 188 -21.11 12.34 -0.35
C HIS A 188 -21.91 13.04 0.75
N ARG A 189 -21.34 13.12 1.96
CA ARG A 189 -21.94 13.80 3.11
C ARG A 189 -22.30 15.24 2.83
N GLU A 190 -21.45 15.98 2.12
CA GLU A 190 -21.76 17.38 1.73
C GLU A 190 -22.99 17.47 0.81
N ARG A 191 -23.25 16.45 -0.01
CA ARG A 191 -24.37 16.42 -0.96
C ARG A 191 -25.66 15.88 -0.37
N THR A 192 -25.56 14.96 0.60
CA THR A 192 -26.73 14.24 1.14
C THR A 192 -27.05 14.60 2.59
N GLY A 193 -26.07 15.13 3.33
CA GLY A 193 -26.13 15.28 4.78
C GLY A 193 -25.86 13.98 5.56
N GLU A 194 -25.57 12.87 4.88
CA GLU A 194 -25.46 11.54 5.49
C GLU A 194 -24.01 11.09 5.64
N GLY A 195 -23.66 10.53 6.80
CA GLY A 195 -22.39 9.84 7.01
C GLY A 195 -22.32 8.53 6.24
N ALA A 196 -21.16 7.85 6.28
CA ALA A 196 -20.98 6.58 5.60
C ALA A 196 -19.89 5.72 6.22
N MET A 197 -19.99 4.41 6.02
CA MET A 197 -18.88 3.50 6.21
C MET A 197 -18.11 3.35 4.89
N VAL A 198 -16.80 3.57 4.93
CA VAL A 198 -15.88 3.24 3.85
C VAL A 198 -14.85 2.24 4.34
N HIS A 199 -14.45 1.32 3.48
CA HIS A 199 -13.40 0.38 3.83
C HIS A 199 -12.59 -0.08 2.63
N THR A 200 -11.37 -0.51 2.91
CA THR A 200 -10.50 -1.19 1.94
C THR A 200 -9.64 -2.24 2.63
N SER A 201 -8.77 -2.91 1.90
CA SER A 201 -7.85 -3.88 2.50
C SER A 201 -6.51 -3.98 1.81
N LEU A 202 -5.51 -4.45 2.55
CA LEU A 202 -4.19 -4.75 2.01
C LEU A 202 -4.28 -5.75 0.84
N LEU A 203 -5.09 -6.81 0.99
CA LEU A 203 -5.29 -7.79 -0.08
C LEU A 203 -5.94 -7.18 -1.32
N ALA A 204 -6.98 -6.36 -1.17
CA ALA A 204 -7.64 -5.70 -2.30
C ALA A 204 -6.69 -4.76 -3.04
N ASN A 205 -5.85 -4.01 -2.32
CA ASN A 205 -4.89 -3.09 -2.92
C ASN A 205 -3.69 -3.80 -3.54
N GLY A 206 -3.27 -4.94 -2.98
CA GLY A 206 -2.28 -5.81 -3.61
C GLY A 206 -2.80 -6.36 -4.94
N LEU A 207 -4.04 -6.87 -4.96
CA LEU A 207 -4.68 -7.33 -6.19
C LEU A 207 -4.87 -6.18 -7.18
N TRP A 208 -5.26 -4.99 -6.72
CA TRP A 208 -5.37 -3.79 -7.55
C TRP A 208 -4.03 -3.45 -8.23
N SER A 209 -2.92 -3.59 -7.52
CA SER A 209 -1.58 -3.34 -8.06
C SER A 209 -1.18 -4.36 -9.14
N ALA A 210 -1.78 -5.54 -9.14
CA ALA A 210 -1.62 -6.58 -10.17
C ALA A 210 -2.81 -6.66 -11.16
N ALA A 211 -3.75 -5.71 -11.12
CA ALA A 211 -5.09 -5.88 -11.70
C ALA A 211 -5.08 -6.20 -13.20
N SER A 212 -4.20 -5.58 -13.99
CA SER A 212 -4.13 -5.85 -15.44
C SER A 212 -3.77 -7.30 -15.74
N ILE A 213 -2.85 -7.89 -14.97
CA ILE A 213 -2.45 -9.29 -15.14
C ILE A 213 -3.53 -10.22 -14.56
N ALA A 214 -4.09 -9.87 -13.40
CA ALA A 214 -5.19 -10.62 -12.79
C ALA A 214 -6.40 -10.70 -13.73
N GLN A 215 -6.77 -9.61 -14.40
CA GLN A 215 -7.85 -9.59 -15.39
C GLN A 215 -7.59 -10.52 -16.58
N GLY A 216 -6.34 -10.63 -17.02
CA GLY A 216 -5.96 -11.64 -18.01
C GLY A 216 -6.27 -13.07 -17.55
N GLY A 217 -5.98 -13.38 -16.28
CA GLY A 217 -6.33 -14.67 -15.67
C GLY A 217 -7.84 -14.89 -15.56
N PHE A 218 -8.60 -13.88 -15.12
CA PHE A 218 -10.06 -13.96 -15.04
C PHE A 218 -10.73 -14.12 -16.41
N ALA A 219 -10.11 -13.60 -17.47
CA ALA A 219 -10.54 -13.81 -18.85
C ALA A 219 -10.17 -15.21 -19.42
N GLY A 220 -9.66 -16.12 -18.59
CA GLY A 220 -9.26 -17.48 -18.98
C GLY A 220 -7.82 -17.58 -19.52
N GLY A 221 -7.02 -16.53 -19.38
CA GLY A 221 -5.62 -16.55 -19.75
C GLY A 221 -4.78 -17.46 -18.86
N ASP A 222 -3.85 -18.20 -19.46
CA ASP A 222 -2.88 -19.01 -18.72
C ASP A 222 -1.79 -18.13 -18.11
N ILE A 223 -1.87 -17.96 -16.78
CA ILE A 223 -0.90 -17.18 -16.00
C ILE A 223 0.48 -17.82 -16.02
N GLN A 224 0.57 -19.16 -16.03
CA GLN A 224 1.86 -19.84 -16.09
C GLN A 224 2.52 -19.59 -17.46
N ALA A 225 1.77 -19.70 -18.55
CA ALA A 225 2.28 -19.36 -19.87
C ALA A 225 2.66 -17.88 -19.99
N TYR A 226 1.93 -16.96 -19.33
CA TYR A 226 2.35 -15.56 -19.22
C TYR A 226 3.72 -15.44 -18.54
N ARG A 227 3.91 -16.12 -17.42
CA ARG A 227 5.18 -16.11 -16.70
C ARG A 227 6.32 -16.69 -17.52
N ASP A 228 6.11 -17.83 -18.16
CA ASP A 228 7.13 -18.49 -18.97
C ASP A 228 7.57 -17.60 -20.14
N ARG A 229 6.62 -16.90 -20.78
CA ARG A 229 6.94 -15.92 -21.83
C ARG A 229 7.78 -14.75 -21.33
N ASN A 230 7.55 -14.32 -20.09
CA ASN A 230 8.23 -13.18 -19.46
C ASN A 230 9.45 -13.57 -18.62
N ALA A 231 9.79 -14.85 -18.54
CA ALA A 231 10.98 -15.35 -17.85
C ALA A 231 12.29 -14.77 -18.40
N VAL A 232 12.24 -14.36 -19.67
CA VAL A 232 13.34 -13.73 -20.38
C VAL A 232 12.88 -12.34 -20.80
N PRO A 233 13.21 -11.29 -20.04
CA PRO A 233 12.83 -9.95 -20.43
C PRO A 233 13.45 -9.61 -21.79
N SER A 234 12.73 -8.81 -22.57
CA SER A 234 13.23 -8.27 -23.84
C SER A 234 14.52 -7.48 -23.60
N VAL A 235 15.34 -7.29 -24.64
CA VAL A 235 16.60 -6.53 -24.54
C VAL A 235 16.36 -5.17 -23.85
N ILE A 236 15.34 -4.44 -24.25
CA ILE A 236 15.00 -3.13 -23.66
C ILE A 236 14.37 -3.23 -22.25
N GLY A 237 13.73 -4.35 -21.93
CA GLY A 237 13.08 -4.59 -20.64
C GLY A 237 14.01 -5.14 -19.56
N ARG A 238 15.26 -5.49 -19.91
CA ARG A 238 16.24 -6.06 -18.99
C ARG A 238 16.87 -5.01 -18.08
N VAL A 239 17.30 -5.51 -16.92
CA VAL A 239 18.14 -4.79 -15.98
C VAL A 239 19.61 -5.13 -16.30
N TYR A 240 20.40 -4.11 -16.61
CA TYR A 240 21.81 -4.20 -17.00
C TYR A 240 22.70 -3.76 -15.84
N ARG A 241 23.67 -4.59 -15.47
CA ARG A 241 24.70 -4.23 -14.49
C ARG A 241 25.77 -3.35 -15.13
N THR A 242 26.11 -2.26 -14.48
CA THR A 242 27.14 -1.30 -14.89
C THR A 242 28.48 -1.61 -14.23
N ALA A 243 29.56 -0.97 -14.71
CA ALA A 243 30.92 -1.21 -14.22
C ALA A 243 31.11 -0.87 -12.73
N ASP A 244 30.30 0.02 -12.17
CA ASP A 244 30.32 0.37 -10.74
C ASP A 244 29.33 -0.46 -9.89
N ALA A 245 28.87 -1.58 -10.45
CA ALA A 245 27.93 -2.51 -9.83
C ALA A 245 26.52 -1.96 -9.54
N ARG A 246 26.14 -0.80 -10.11
CA ARG A 246 24.74 -0.35 -10.15
C ARG A 246 23.99 -0.92 -11.35
N PHE A 247 22.68 -0.72 -11.39
CA PHE A 247 21.80 -1.29 -12.43
C PHE A 247 21.06 -0.22 -13.23
N LEU A 248 20.84 -0.48 -14.51
CA LEU A 248 20.08 0.37 -15.45
C LEU A 248 19.00 -0.45 -16.16
N GLN A 249 17.88 0.19 -16.50
CA GLN A 249 16.82 -0.40 -17.32
C GLN A 249 16.43 0.59 -18.43
N PHE A 250 16.20 0.08 -19.65
CA PHE A 250 16.00 0.91 -20.85
C PHE A 250 14.55 0.85 -21.39
N THR A 251 13.57 0.93 -20.50
CA THR A 251 12.13 0.81 -20.85
C THR A 251 11.63 1.91 -21.80
N MET A 252 12.37 3.02 -21.95
CA MET A 252 12.01 4.15 -22.82
C MET A 252 12.54 4.04 -24.26
N VAL A 253 13.05 2.87 -24.66
CA VAL A 253 13.39 2.57 -26.05
C VAL A 253 12.19 1.91 -26.74
N ARG A 254 11.41 2.70 -27.46
CA ARG A 254 10.05 2.33 -27.91
C ARG A 254 9.97 2.00 -29.39
N ASN A 255 10.97 2.38 -30.16
CA ASN A 255 11.03 2.13 -31.60
C ASN A 255 12.47 1.89 -32.06
N GLU A 256 12.62 1.46 -33.31
CA GLU A 256 13.92 1.10 -33.89
C GLU A 256 14.87 2.31 -33.94
N ALA A 257 14.38 3.52 -34.24
CA ALA A 257 15.23 4.72 -34.26
C ALA A 257 15.78 5.09 -32.87
N GLU A 258 15.04 4.83 -31.80
CA GLU A 258 15.53 4.97 -30.42
C GLU A 258 16.54 3.87 -30.08
N LEU A 259 16.31 2.63 -30.54
CA LEU A 259 17.25 1.53 -30.33
C LEU A 259 18.58 1.78 -31.05
N GLN A 260 18.57 2.22 -32.30
CA GLN A 260 19.78 2.55 -33.06
C GLN A 260 20.56 3.69 -32.40
N ARG A 261 19.88 4.70 -31.87
CA ARG A 261 20.51 5.76 -31.08
C ARG A 261 21.15 5.22 -29.80
N LEU A 262 20.47 4.34 -29.08
CA LEU A 262 21.04 3.68 -27.90
C LEU A 262 22.30 2.91 -28.29
N LEU A 263 22.23 2.06 -29.31
CA LEU A 263 23.36 1.26 -29.80
C LEU A 263 24.56 2.13 -30.15
N ALA A 264 24.35 3.25 -30.87
CA ALA A 264 25.42 4.19 -31.17
C ALA A 264 26.05 4.81 -29.91
N VAL A 265 25.25 5.24 -28.93
CA VAL A 265 25.75 5.86 -27.70
C VAL A 265 26.56 4.89 -26.85
N VAL A 266 26.18 3.61 -26.83
CA VAL A 266 26.90 2.57 -26.07
C VAL A 266 28.03 1.91 -26.85
N GLY A 267 28.36 2.41 -28.06
CA GLY A 267 29.45 1.89 -28.89
C GLY A 267 29.17 0.51 -29.51
N LEU A 268 27.90 0.19 -29.75
CA LEU A 268 27.41 -1.06 -30.33
C LEU A 268 26.64 -0.84 -31.64
N ASP A 269 26.94 0.23 -32.36
CA ASP A 269 26.33 0.59 -33.65
C ASP A 269 26.44 -0.53 -34.69
N ALA A 270 27.53 -1.30 -34.66
CA ALA A 270 27.71 -2.47 -35.52
C ALA A 270 26.59 -3.53 -35.37
N LEU A 271 25.95 -3.62 -34.20
CA LEU A 271 24.82 -4.54 -33.99
C LEU A 271 23.57 -4.11 -34.75
N GLY A 272 23.44 -2.84 -35.11
CA GLY A 272 22.30 -2.34 -35.88
C GLY A 272 22.20 -2.92 -37.29
N GLY A 273 23.35 -3.26 -37.88
CA GLY A 273 23.43 -3.91 -39.19
C GLY A 273 23.39 -5.45 -39.14
N ASP A 274 23.58 -6.05 -37.97
CA ASP A 274 23.69 -7.51 -37.82
C ASP A 274 22.31 -8.19 -37.93
N PRO A 275 22.10 -9.11 -38.89
CA PRO A 275 20.82 -9.81 -39.09
C PRO A 275 20.26 -10.49 -37.84
N ARG A 276 21.14 -10.85 -36.91
CA ARG A 276 20.78 -11.46 -35.62
C ARG A 276 19.98 -10.51 -34.71
N PHE A 277 20.13 -9.20 -34.88
CA PHE A 277 19.53 -8.19 -34.00
C PHE A 277 18.51 -7.27 -34.70
N GLN A 278 18.14 -7.55 -35.95
CA GLN A 278 17.30 -6.65 -36.74
C GLN A 278 15.83 -6.59 -36.33
N THR A 279 15.29 -7.67 -35.75
CA THR A 279 13.85 -7.75 -35.41
C THR A 279 13.63 -7.98 -33.91
N PRO A 280 12.48 -7.58 -33.35
CA PRO A 280 12.12 -7.92 -31.97
C PRO A 280 12.24 -9.43 -31.68
N GLU A 281 11.82 -10.30 -32.61
CA GLU A 281 11.83 -11.75 -32.48
C GLU A 281 13.25 -12.32 -32.47
N SER A 282 14.11 -11.85 -33.37
CA SER A 282 15.51 -12.29 -33.45
C SER A 282 16.30 -11.87 -32.21
N ARG A 283 16.10 -10.63 -31.74
CA ARG A 283 16.65 -10.12 -30.47
C ARG A 283 16.18 -10.94 -29.27
N LEU A 284 14.89 -11.29 -29.20
CA LEU A 284 14.35 -12.12 -28.11
C LEU A 284 14.91 -13.55 -28.14
N SER A 285 15.05 -14.14 -29.34
CA SER A 285 15.65 -15.47 -29.51
C SER A 285 17.09 -15.51 -28.99
N ILE A 286 17.89 -14.48 -29.25
CA ILE A 286 19.26 -14.35 -28.73
C ILE A 286 19.25 -14.12 -27.23
N ALA A 287 18.39 -13.23 -26.73
CA ALA A 287 18.29 -12.97 -25.29
C ALA A 287 17.97 -14.24 -24.50
N ARG A 288 17.20 -15.18 -25.07
CA ARG A 288 16.94 -16.51 -24.47
C ARG A 288 18.18 -17.42 -24.46
N ARG A 289 19.06 -17.30 -25.47
CA ARG A 289 20.29 -18.10 -25.57
C ARG A 289 21.41 -17.60 -24.65
N CYS A 290 21.47 -16.30 -24.42
CA CYS A 290 22.50 -15.66 -23.58
C CYS A 290 22.20 -15.70 -22.06
N GLN A 291 21.23 -16.50 -21.62
CA GLN A 291 20.93 -16.73 -20.19
C GLN A 291 21.73 -17.89 -19.57
N ILE A 292 22.77 -18.38 -20.27
CA ILE A 292 23.84 -19.22 -19.72
C ILE A 292 25.02 -18.33 -19.36
#